data_AF-A0A7C5WTP2-F1
#
_entry.id   AF-A0A7C5WTP2-F1
#
_cell.length_a   1.000
_cell.length_b   1.000
_cell.length_c   1.000
_cell.angle_alpha   90.00
_cell.angle_beta   90.00
_cell.angle_gamma   90.00
#
_symmetry.space_group_name_H-M   'P 1'
#
loop_
_entity.id
_entity.type
_entity.pdbx_description
1 polymer ?
#
loop_
_entity_poly.entity_id
_entity_poly.type
_entity_poly.pdbx_seq_one_letter_code
_entity_poly.pdbx_strand_id
1 'polypeptide(L)' 'MRLRHRIGRVLFYLLLAVILVYLIFPFYWAVVSSLKSPQELFATPVLYWPEHPRWQNYV' A
#
# COMPACT_ATOMS: atom_id res chain seq x y z
N MET A 1 -9.69 -35.50 8.81
CA MET A 1 -8.36 -34.90 9.05
C MET A 1 -7.87 -33.97 7.93
N ARG A 2 -8.13 -34.21 6.62
CA ARG A 2 -7.62 -33.38 5.50
C ARG A 2 -8.16 -31.94 5.43
N LEU A 3 -9.41 -31.69 5.85
CA LEU A 3 -10.05 -30.37 5.77
C LEU A 3 -9.45 -29.34 6.74
N ARG A 4 -9.14 -29.76 7.97
CA ARG A 4 -8.50 -28.90 8.99
C ARG A 4 -7.12 -28.39 8.55
N HIS A 5 -6.39 -29.21 7.79
CA HIS A 5 -5.08 -28.84 7.22
C HIS A 5 -5.19 -27.84 6.07
N ARG A 6 -6.27 -27.88 5.26
CA ARG A 6 -6.47 -26.89 4.18
C ARG A 6 -6.86 -25.52 4.73
N ILE A 7 -7.74 -25.47 5.74
CA ILE A 7 -8.15 -24.21 6.37
C ILE A 7 -6.94 -23.51 7.03
N GLY A 8 -6.13 -24.26 7.78
CA GLY A 8 -4.92 -23.70 8.40
C GLY A 8 -3.95 -23.11 7.37
N ARG A 9 -3.80 -23.76 6.21
CA ARG A 9 -2.96 -23.26 5.12
C ARG A 9 -3.51 -21.98 4.49
N VAL A 10 -4.82 -21.90 4.27
CA VAL A 10 -5.47 -20.68 3.74
C VAL A 10 -5.29 -19.52 4.71
N LEU A 11 -5.56 -19.73 6.00
CA LEU A 11 -5.38 -18.71 7.02
C LEU A 11 -3.92 -18.25 7.13
N PHE A 12 -2.96 -19.17 7.01
CA PHE A 12 -1.54 -18.85 6.99
C PHE A 12 -1.18 -17.95 5.80
N TYR A 13 -1.63 -18.28 4.58
CA TYR A 13 -1.37 -17.43 3.41
C TYR A 13 -2.08 -16.09 3.48
N LEU A 14 -3.29 -16.01 4.04
CA LEU A 14 -3.98 -14.75 4.29
C LEU A 14 -3.18 -13.87 5.27
N LEU A 15 -2.69 -14.45 6.37
CA LEU A 15 -1.82 -13.75 7.31
C LEU A 15 -0.56 -13.25 6.61
N LEU A 16 0.08 -14.10 5.79
CA LEU A 16 1.27 -13.72 5.02
C LEU A 16 0.99 -12.57 4.05
N ALA A 17 -0.16 -12.59 3.38
CA ALA A 17 -0.59 -11.53 2.47
C ALA A 17 -0.80 -10.20 3.20
N VAL A 18 -1.45 -10.23 4.38
CA VAL A 18 -1.63 -9.03 5.22
C VAL A 18 -0.28 -8.46 5.67
N ILE A 19 0.63 -9.32 6.13
CA ILE A 19 1.99 -8.90 6.51
C ILE A 19 2.71 -8.28 5.30
N LEU A 20 2.60 -8.90 4.11
CA LEU A 20 3.24 -8.40 2.90
C LEU A 20 2.70 -7.02 2.51
N VAL A 21 1.37 -6.82 2.53
CA VAL A 21 0.75 -5.51 2.26
C VAL A 21 1.23 -4.47 3.27
N TYR A 22 1.28 -4.84 4.55
CA TYR A 22 1.78 -3.95 5.62
C TYR A 22 3.24 -3.54 5.40
N LEU A 23 4.10 -4.48 5.00
CA LEU A 23 5.51 -4.21 4.73
C LEU A 23 5.74 -3.37 3.48
N ILE A 24 4.90 -3.53 2.44
CA ILE A 24 5.00 -2.77 1.19
C ILE A 24 4.42 -1.36 1.33
N PHE A 25 3.42 -1.18 2.21
CA PHE A 25 2.72 0.08 2.40
C PHE A 25 3.62 1.34 2.57
N PRO A 26 4.66 1.35 3.44
CA PRO A 26 5.52 2.53 3.58
C PRO A 26 6.26 2.90 2.29
N PHE A 27 6.66 1.92 1.48
CA PHE A 27 7.33 2.16 0.20
C PHE A 27 6.35 2.69 -0.85
N TYR A 28 5.15 2.11 -0.90
CA TYR A 28 4.06 2.63 -1.72
C TYR A 28 3.78 4.11 -1.38
N TRP A 29 3.65 4.42 -0.09
CA TRP A 29 3.38 5.78 0.36
C TRP A 29 4.53 6.74 0.04
N ALA A 30 5.78 6.31 0.14
CA ALA A 30 6.94 7.13 -0.20
C ALA A 30 6.96 7.51 -1.70
N VAL A 31 6.68 6.55 -2.60
CA VAL A 31 6.62 6.80 -4.04
C VAL A 31 5.41 7.64 -4.43
N VAL A 32 4.25 7.41 -3.81
CA VAL A 32 3.05 8.20 -4.06
C VAL A 32 3.22 9.63 -3.55
N SER A 33 3.80 9.81 -2.37
CA SER A 33 3.99 11.14 -1.76
C SER A 33 5.03 11.98 -2.50
N SER A 34 6.08 11.37 -3.05
CA SER A 34 7.06 12.08 -3.88
C SER A 34 6.49 12.61 -5.19
N LEU A 35 5.38 12.04 -5.68
CA LEU A 35 4.70 12.48 -6.89
C LEU A 35 3.59 13.52 -6.62
N LYS A 36 3.29 13.85 -5.36
CA LYS A 36 2.24 14.79 -4.99
C LYS A 36 2.75 16.22 -4.84
N SER A 37 1.86 17.18 -5.03
CA SER A 37 2.03 18.55 -4.57
C SER A 37 1.85 18.68 -3.05
N PRO A 38 2.35 19.75 -2.41
CA PRO A 38 2.07 20.04 -1.00
C PRO A 38 0.56 20.09 -0.70
N GLN A 39 -0.24 20.64 -1.61
CA GLN A 39 -1.70 20.70 -1.46
C GLN A 39 -2.33 19.31 -1.43
N GLU A 40 -1.90 18.40 -2.31
CA GLU A 40 -2.39 17.00 -2.34
C GLU A 40 -1.92 16.18 -1.13
N LEU A 41 -0.76 16.50 -0.54
CA LEU A 41 -0.26 15.82 0.66
C LEU A 41 -1.09 16.13 1.90
N PHE A 42 -1.62 17.35 2.01
CA PHE A 42 -2.45 17.81 3.13
C PHE A 42 -3.94 17.86 2.81
N ALA A 43 -4.36 17.23 1.70
CA ALA A 43 -5.76 17.18 1.29
C ALA A 43 -6.63 16.37 2.27
N THR A 44 -7.87 16.81 2.44
CA THR A 44 -8.92 16.11 3.18
C THR A 44 -10.09 15.85 2.24
N PRO A 45 -10.43 14.58 1.93
CA PRO A 45 -9.85 13.33 2.44
C PRO A 45 -8.42 13.07 1.94
N VAL A 46 -7.70 12.18 2.63
CA VAL A 46 -6.36 11.73 2.20
C VAL A 46 -6.47 11.09 0.83
N LEU A 47 -5.70 11.62 -0.13
CA LEU A 47 -5.58 11.03 -1.46
C LEU A 47 -4.61 9.84 -1.37
N TYR A 48 -5.06 8.62 -1.67
CA TYR A 48 -4.16 7.45 -1.69
C TYR A 48 -3.36 7.33 -2.98
N TRP A 49 -3.73 8.06 -4.03
CA TRP A 49 -3.07 8.12 -5.33
C TRP A 49 -2.97 9.60 -5.77
N PRO A 50 -1.89 10.04 -6.45
CA PRO A 50 -1.79 11.42 -6.91
C PRO A 50 -2.82 11.69 -8.03
N GLU A 51 -3.55 12.80 -7.95
CA GLU A 51 -4.44 13.23 -9.04
C GLU A 51 -3.62 13.84 -10.17
N HIS A 52 -2.57 14.59 -9.81
CA HIS A 52 -1.66 15.23 -10.76
C HIS A 52 -0.20 14.86 -10.48
N PRO A 53 0.30 13.72 -11.03
CA PRO A 53 1.67 13.27 -10.81
C PRO A 53 2.73 14.32 -11.20
N ARG A 54 3.57 14.71 -10.24
CA ARG A 54 4.66 15.68 -10.42
C ARG A 54 5.99 14.99 -10.67
N TRP A 55 6.21 14.54 -11.90
CA TRP A 55 7.48 13.96 -12.34
C TRP A 55 8.68 14.90 -12.22
N GLN A 56 8.44 16.22 -12.27
CA GLN A 56 9.45 17.26 -12.06
C GLN A 56 10.18 17.15 -10.70
N ASN A 57 9.64 16.41 -9.72
CA ASN A 57 10.32 16.18 -8.44
C ASN A 57 11.53 15.23 -8.57
N TYR A 58 11.76 14.63 -9.75
CA TYR A 58 12.82 13.68 -10.03
C TYR A 58 13.86 14.17 -11.06
N VAL A 59 13.75 15.42 -11.53
CA VAL A 59 14.66 16.05 -12.49
C VAL A 59 15.34 17.24 -11.83
#